data_AF-A0A7X8WSQ6-F1
#
_entry.id   AF-A0A7X8WSQ6-F1
#
_cell.length_a   1.000
_cell.length_b   1.000
_cell.length_c   1.000
_cell.angle_alpha   90.00
_cell.angle_beta   90.00
_cell.angle_gamma   90.00
#
_symmetry.space_group_name_H-M   'P 1'
#
loop_
_entity.id
_entity.type
_entity.pdbx_description
1 polymer ?
#
loop_
_entity_poly.entity_id
_entity_poly.type
_entity_poly.pdbx_seq_one_letter_code
_entity_poly.pdbx_strand_id
1 'polypeptide(L)'
;MTTEFIAADGTPLDEELIKELAAEAEQGFPNSDLTDEPAPWSRREPMETHSLRVPAQLWELLEQQAQQHDMSVSEYTRQTLTRGLLAQMK
;
A
#
# COMPACT_ATOMS: atom_id res chain seq x y z
N MET A 1 41.25 -11.55 8.89
CA MET A 1 40.69 -10.64 7.89
C MET A 1 39.54 -9.94 8.56
N THR A 2 39.65 -8.65 8.83
CA THR A 2 38.59 -7.84 9.44
C THR A 2 37.56 -7.58 8.35
N THR A 3 36.31 -8.02 8.56
CA THR A 3 35.22 -7.79 7.62
C THR A 3 34.70 -6.38 7.85
N GLU A 4 34.84 -5.49 6.87
CA GLU A 4 34.26 -4.15 6.92
C GLU A 4 32.78 -4.22 6.61
N PHE A 5 31.93 -3.74 7.51
CA PHE A 5 30.49 -3.63 7.30
C PHE A 5 30.17 -2.19 6.93
N ILE A 6 29.40 -1.98 5.86
CA ILE A 6 29.00 -0.65 5.39
C ILE A 6 27.48 -0.63 5.29
N ALA A 7 26.86 0.35 5.93
CA ALA A 7 25.42 0.58 5.86
C ALA A 7 25.00 1.06 4.45
N ALA A 8 23.70 1.02 4.15
CA ALA A 8 23.17 1.40 2.84
C ALA A 8 23.43 2.87 2.46
N ASP A 9 23.69 3.73 3.45
CA ASP A 9 24.05 5.15 3.28
C ASP A 9 25.56 5.41 3.19
N GLY A 10 26.40 4.35 3.25
CA GLY A 10 27.86 4.44 3.21
C GLY A 10 28.54 4.55 4.57
N THR A 11 27.78 4.53 5.67
CA THR A 11 28.36 4.60 7.03
C THR A 11 29.14 3.32 7.36
N PRO A 12 30.42 3.39 7.74
CA PRO A 12 31.16 2.23 8.21
C PRO A 12 30.64 1.79 9.58
N LEU A 13 30.33 0.51 9.70
CA LEU A 13 29.92 -0.13 10.95
C LEU A 13 31.07 -0.98 11.46
N ASP A 14 31.63 -0.59 12.60
CA ASP A 14 32.60 -1.42 13.31
C ASP A 14 31.91 -2.53 14.13
N GLU A 15 32.68 -3.51 14.60
CA GLU A 15 32.15 -4.64 15.36
C GLU A 15 31.56 -4.24 16.73
N GLU A 16 31.99 -3.12 17.31
CA GLU A 16 31.47 -2.63 18.59
C GLU A 16 30.07 -2.04 18.41
N LEU A 17 29.90 -1.20 17.38
CA LEU A 17 28.62 -0.63 16.98
C LEU A 17 27.61 -1.73 16.58
N ILE A 18 28.06 -2.78 15.88
CA ILE A 18 27.19 -3.92 15.54
C ILE A 18 26.68 -4.63 16.81
N LYS A 19 27.53 -4.81 17.82
CA LYS A 19 27.13 -5.43 19.09
C LYS A 19 26.17 -4.56 19.88
N GLU A 20 26.38 -3.25 19.87
CA GLU A 20 25.49 -2.29 20.51
C GLU A 20 24.11 -2.29 19.85
N LEU A 21 24.05 -2.19 18.52
CA LEU A 21 22.80 -2.24 17.76
C LEU A 21 22.05 -3.56 17.96
N ALA A 22 22.76 -4.69 18.03
CA ALA A 22 22.15 -5.98 18.34
C ALA A 22 21.55 -6.00 19.76
N ALA A 23 22.27 -5.45 20.75
CA ALA A 23 21.78 -5.35 22.12
C ALA A 23 20.57 -4.40 22.26
N GLU A 24 20.53 -3.31 21.49
CA GLU A 24 19.39 -2.40 21.45
C GLU A 24 18.17 -3.04 20.79
N ALA A 25 18.36 -3.80 19.71
CA ALA A 25 17.27 -4.53 19.05
C ALA A 25 16.60 -5.55 19.98
N GLU A 26 17.39 -6.29 20.76
CA GLU A 26 16.88 -7.23 21.79
C GLU A 26 16.11 -6.51 22.90
N GLN A 27 16.45 -5.24 23.18
CA GLN A 27 15.77 -4.40 24.17
C GLN A 27 14.59 -3.61 23.57
N GLY A 28 14.33 -3.75 22.27
CA GLY A 28 13.25 -3.06 21.58
C GLY A 28 13.50 -1.58 21.32
N PHE A 29 14.76 -1.18 21.13
CA PHE A 29 15.17 0.20 20.83
C PHE A 29 14.66 1.25 21.85
N PRO A 30 15.03 1.12 23.14
CA PRO A 30 14.45 1.92 24.22
C PRO A 30 14.71 3.42 24.13
N ASN A 31 15.70 3.84 23.33
CA ASN A 31 16.09 5.25 23.15
C ASN A 31 15.71 5.81 21.77
N SER A 32 14.92 5.08 20.99
CA SER A 32 14.51 5.48 19.64
C SER A 32 13.11 6.07 19.63
N ASP A 33 12.95 7.20 18.93
CA ASP A 33 11.64 7.74 18.60
C ASP A 33 11.07 7.01 17.38
N LEU A 34 10.19 6.05 17.63
CA LEU A 34 9.45 5.35 16.58
C LEU A 34 8.31 6.24 16.08
N THR A 35 8.28 6.52 14.78
CA THR A 35 7.15 7.19 14.15
C THR A 35 6.30 6.13 13.44
N ASP A 36 5.02 6.03 13.80
CA ASP A 36 4.06 5.19 13.07
C ASP A 36 3.82 5.80 11.68
N GLU A 37 4.49 5.25 10.67
CA GLU A 37 4.15 5.56 9.29
C GLU A 37 2.84 4.85 8.91
N PRO A 38 1.88 5.56 8.29
CA PRO A 38 0.68 4.92 7.80
C PRO A 38 1.07 3.86 6.80
N ALA A 39 0.63 2.63 7.04
CA ALA A 39 0.95 1.52 6.17
C ALA A 39 0.65 1.86 4.71
N PRO A 40 1.49 1.47 3.74
CA PRO A 40 1.29 1.83 2.34
C PRO A 40 -0.02 1.28 1.74
N TRP A 41 -0.64 0.27 2.39
CA TRP A 41 -1.96 -0.27 2.05
C TRP A 41 -3.13 0.44 2.73
N SER A 42 -2.88 1.41 3.62
CA SER A 42 -3.95 2.21 4.23
C SER A 42 -4.57 3.13 3.18
N ARG A 43 -5.85 2.92 2.90
CA ARG A 43 -6.61 3.79 1.97
C ARG A 43 -6.70 5.18 2.61
N ARG A 44 -6.17 6.19 1.90
CA ARG A 44 -6.02 7.57 2.40
C ARG A 44 -7.35 8.32 2.54
N GLU A 45 -8.39 7.88 1.86
CA GLU A 45 -9.73 8.48 1.94
C GLU A 45 -10.76 7.42 2.36
N PRO A 46 -11.67 7.73 3.29
CA PRO A 46 -12.75 6.83 3.64
C PRO A 46 -13.67 6.64 2.44
N MET A 47 -13.91 5.38 2.07
CA MET A 47 -14.90 5.04 1.05
C MET A 47 -16.27 4.87 1.71
N GLU A 48 -17.29 5.56 1.20
CA GLU A 48 -18.68 5.36 1.61
C GLU A 48 -19.39 4.39 0.67
N THR A 49 -20.26 3.54 1.23
CA THR A 49 -21.06 2.58 0.45
C THR A 49 -22.39 3.23 0.06
N HIS A 50 -22.62 3.37 -1.23
CA HIS A 50 -23.93 3.73 -1.80
C HIS A 50 -24.45 2.60 -2.69
N SER A 51 -25.74 2.31 -2.59
CA SER A 51 -26.39 1.23 -3.35
C SER A 51 -27.27 1.80 -4.47
N LEU A 52 -27.12 1.25 -5.67
CA LEU A 52 -27.91 1.60 -6.86
C LEU A 52 -28.51 0.31 -7.44
N ARG A 53 -29.73 0.39 -7.98
CA ARG A 53 -30.31 -0.72 -8.74
C ARG A 53 -29.86 -0.63 -10.19
N VAL A 54 -29.44 -1.76 -10.75
CA VAL A 54 -29.00 -1.87 -12.15
C VAL A 54 -29.74 -3.00 -12.87
N PRO A 55 -29.90 -2.93 -14.21
CA PRO A 55 -30.39 -4.07 -14.99
C PRO A 55 -29.47 -5.30 -14.82
N ALA A 56 -30.05 -6.50 -14.79
CA ALA A 56 -29.29 -7.75 -14.63
C ALA A 56 -28.21 -7.92 -15.72
N GLN A 57 -28.55 -7.59 -16.97
CA GLN A 57 -27.59 -7.64 -18.09
C GLN A 57 -26.40 -6.69 -17.88
N LEU A 58 -26.61 -5.53 -17.27
CA LEU A 58 -25.50 -4.61 -16.97
C LEU A 58 -24.58 -5.19 -15.90
N TRP A 59 -25.14 -5.87 -14.89
CA TRP A 59 -24.35 -6.53 -13.86
C TRP A 59 -23.48 -7.64 -14.46
N GLU A 60 -24.04 -8.50 -15.31
CA GLU A 60 -23.29 -9.56 -16.00
C GLU A 60 -22.13 -9.01 -16.84
N LEU A 61 -22.35 -7.88 -17.53
CA LEU A 61 -21.29 -7.20 -18.28
C LEU A 61 -20.18 -6.68 -17.37
N LEU A 62 -20.52 -6.10 -16.21
CA LEU A 62 -19.54 -5.64 -15.23
C LEU A 62 -18.70 -6.80 -14.69
N GLU A 63 -19.31 -7.95 -14.41
CA GLU A 63 -18.60 -9.15 -13.95
C GLU A 63 -17.62 -9.67 -15.00
N GLN A 64 -18.07 -9.82 -16.24
CA GLN A 64 -17.22 -10.29 -17.35
C GLN A 64 -16.03 -9.35 -17.60
N GLN A 65 -16.29 -8.04 -17.63
CA GLN A 65 -15.23 -7.07 -17.86
C GLN A 65 -14.24 -6.99 -16.69
N ALA A 66 -14.72 -7.03 -15.45
CA ALA A 66 -13.84 -7.07 -14.28
C ALA A 66 -12.91 -8.28 -14.33
N GLN A 67 -13.43 -9.46 -14.70
CA GLN A 67 -12.63 -10.67 -14.90
C GLN A 67 -11.59 -10.51 -16.01
N GLN A 68 -11.94 -9.92 -17.15
CA GLN A 68 -11.00 -9.68 -18.26
C GLN A 68 -9.86 -8.73 -17.88
N HIS A 69 -10.09 -7.82 -16.93
CA HIS A 69 -9.12 -6.86 -16.45
C HIS A 69 -8.36 -7.29 -15.18
N ASP A 70 -8.58 -8.50 -14.69
CA ASP A 70 -8.03 -9.00 -13.41
C ASP A 70 -8.31 -8.06 -12.22
N MET A 71 -9.53 -7.51 -12.19
CA MET A 71 -9.97 -6.54 -11.17
C MET A 71 -11.19 -7.05 -10.42
N SER A 72 -11.43 -6.54 -9.21
CA SER A 72 -12.71 -6.75 -8.54
C SER A 72 -13.83 -6.00 -9.26
N VAL A 73 -15.06 -6.55 -9.24
CA VAL A 73 -16.24 -5.89 -9.83
C VAL A 73 -16.43 -4.47 -9.28
N SER A 74 -16.20 -4.29 -7.97
CA SER A 74 -16.31 -2.97 -7.33
C SER A 74 -15.30 -1.96 -7.87
N GLU A 75 -14.07 -2.41 -8.14
CA GLU A 75 -12.99 -1.57 -8.64
C GLU A 75 -13.22 -1.21 -10.10
N TYR A 76 -13.53 -2.20 -10.92
CA TYR A 76 -13.84 -1.99 -12.32
C TYR A 76 -15.04 -1.04 -12.49
N THR A 77 -16.09 -1.23 -11.69
CA THR A 77 -17.28 -0.37 -11.69
C THR A 77 -16.92 1.07 -11.33
N ARG A 78 -16.11 1.30 -10.28
CA ARG A 78 -15.65 2.65 -9.92
C ARG A 78 -14.84 3.29 -11.04
N GLN A 79 -13.88 2.58 -11.62
CA GLN A 79 -13.05 3.13 -12.71
C GLN A 79 -13.90 3.52 -13.93
N THR A 80 -14.82 2.64 -14.33
CA THR A 80 -15.68 2.87 -15.50
C THR A 80 -16.66 4.03 -15.27
N LEU A 81 -17.31 4.09 -14.11
CA LEU A 81 -18.21 5.19 -13.75
C LEU A 81 -17.45 6.53 -13.69
N THR A 82 -16.29 6.57 -13.04
CA THR A 82 -15.48 7.79 -12.95
C THR A 82 -15.06 8.27 -14.34
N ARG A 83 -14.55 7.38 -15.20
CA ARG A 83 -14.17 7.74 -16.58
C ARG A 83 -15.37 8.27 -17.38
N GLY A 84 -16.52 7.61 -17.27
CA GLY A 84 -17.74 8.01 -17.97
C GLY A 84 -18.27 9.37 -17.54
N LEU A 85 -18.21 9.70 -16.25
CA LEU A 85 -18.63 11.00 -15.72
C LEU A 85 -17.63 12.11 -16.08
N LEU A 86 -16.33 11.86 -15.94
CA LEU A 86 -15.29 12.83 -16.32
C LEU A 86 -15.33 13.18 -17.80
N ALA A 87 -15.68 12.23 -18.67
CA ALA A 87 -15.83 12.46 -20.10
C ALA A 87 -17.01 13.41 -20.44
N GLN A 88 -18.03 13.48 -19.59
CA GLN A 88 -19.21 14.34 -19.77
C GLN A 88 -19.02 15.76 -19.20
N MET A 89 -18.00 15.96 -18.38
CA MET A 89 -17.69 17.26 -17.76
C MET A 89 -16.74 18.12 -18.61
N LYS A 90 -16.39 17.67 -19.81
CA LYS A 90 -15.58 18.41 -20.80
C LYS A 90 -16.48 19.04 -21.85
#